data_AF-X0Y910-F1
#
_entry.id   AF-X0Y910-F1
#
_cell.length_a   1.000
_cell.length_b   1.000
_cell.length_c   1.000
_cell.angle_alpha   90.00
_cell.angle_beta   90.00
_cell.angle_gamma   90.00
#
_symmetry.space_group_name_H-M   'P 1'
#
loop_
_entity.id
_entity.type
_entity.pdbx_description
1 polymer ?
#
loop_
_entity_poly.entity_id
_entity_poly.type
_entity_poly.pdbx_seq_one_letter_code
_entity_poly.pdbx_strand_id
1 'polypeptide(L)'
;MGLYVPKAGIGTFHQLPKKSGAVAFVSQSGGHSNWYTHYGPNYGIYFSKAISFGNAYVLDSTDFLEYLAIDPETRIICMYLEGVKDGRKLLRQVREINRVKPVILWKAGLTDLGARAVASHT
;
A
#
# COMPACT_ATOMS: atom_id res chain seq x y z
N MET A 1 -4.01 -11.17 -4.07
CA MET A 1 -4.53 -9.80 -4.26
C MET A 1 -5.79 -9.66 -3.46
N GLY A 2 -6.09 -8.47 -2.94
CA GLY A 2 -7.21 -8.32 -2.03
C GLY A 2 -7.28 -6.99 -1.31
N LEU A 3 -8.39 -6.80 -0.60
CA LEU A 3 -8.68 -5.62 0.19
C LEU A 3 -8.85 -6.00 1.66
N TYR A 4 -8.45 -5.09 2.52
CA TYR A 4 -8.73 -5.13 3.94
C TYR A 4 -9.21 -3.75 4.37
N VAL A 5 -10.47 -3.67 4.78
CA VAL A 5 -11.13 -2.42 5.21
C VAL A 5 -11.88 -2.74 6.51
N PRO A 6 -11.22 -2.62 7.68
CA PRO A 6 -11.77 -3.08 8.96
C PRO A 6 -13.13 -2.48 9.29
N LYS A 7 -13.28 -1.18 9.03
CA LYS A 7 -14.52 -0.43 9.32
C LYS A 7 -15.72 -0.95 8.52
N ALA A 8 -15.48 -1.46 7.31
CA ALA A 8 -16.50 -2.05 6.46
C ALA A 8 -16.65 -3.57 6.65
N GLY A 9 -15.84 -4.19 7.52
CA GLY A 9 -15.82 -5.64 7.70
C GLY A 9 -15.30 -6.42 6.49
N ILE A 10 -14.57 -5.77 5.58
CA ILE A 10 -14.02 -6.39 4.36
C ILE A 10 -12.60 -6.88 4.66
N GLY A 11 -12.30 -8.13 4.31
CA GLY A 11 -10.97 -8.69 4.45
C GLY A 11 -10.76 -9.90 3.53
N THR A 12 -9.67 -9.90 2.77
CA THR A 12 -9.32 -11.03 1.91
C THR A 12 -8.57 -12.15 2.65
N PHE A 13 -7.78 -11.81 3.68
CA PHE A 13 -7.04 -12.80 4.47
C PHE A 13 -7.85 -13.26 5.68
N HIS A 14 -7.58 -14.48 6.14
CA HIS A 14 -8.27 -15.06 7.29
C HIS A 14 -7.80 -14.39 8.58
N GLN A 15 -8.71 -14.24 9.55
CA GLN A 15 -8.38 -13.78 10.92
C GLN A 15 -7.71 -12.40 10.99
N LEU A 16 -8.08 -11.50 10.07
CA LEU A 16 -7.60 -10.12 10.14
C LEU A 16 -8.17 -9.39 11.37
N PRO A 17 -7.39 -8.47 11.99
CA PRO A 17 -7.88 -7.63 13.08
C PRO A 17 -9.14 -6.86 12.67
N LYS A 18 -10.06 -6.66 13.62
CA LYS A 18 -11.29 -5.87 13.34
C LYS A 18 -11.12 -4.38 13.65
N LYS A 19 -10.09 -4.03 14.42
CA LYS A 19 -9.83 -2.65 14.84
C LYS A 19 -9.30 -1.85 13.66
N SER A 20 -10.06 -0.83 13.26
CA SER A 20 -9.62 0.15 12.28
C SER A 20 -8.64 1.15 12.90
N GLY A 21 -7.78 1.72 12.06
CA GLY A 21 -6.91 2.82 12.41
C GLY A 21 -6.76 3.82 11.27
N ALA A 22 -5.66 4.55 11.26
CA ALA A 22 -5.47 5.70 10.38
C ALA A 22 -4.43 5.47 9.26
N VAL A 23 -3.83 4.27 9.18
CA VAL A 23 -2.79 3.96 8.20
C VAL A 23 -3.38 3.25 6.99
N ALA A 24 -3.16 3.77 5.79
CA ALA A 24 -3.39 3.01 4.58
C ALA A 24 -2.11 2.28 4.15
N PHE A 25 -2.24 1.05 3.66
CA PHE A 25 -1.11 0.28 3.11
C PHE A 25 -1.41 -0.22 1.70
N VAL A 26 -0.61 0.21 0.73
CA VAL A 26 -0.75 -0.17 -0.68
C VAL A 26 0.46 -1.01 -1.08
N SER A 27 0.24 -2.24 -1.55
CA SER A 27 1.33 -3.19 -1.79
C SER A 27 1.14 -3.98 -3.08
N GLN A 28 2.18 -4.04 -3.92
CA GLN A 28 2.21 -4.99 -5.03
C GLN A 28 2.30 -6.43 -4.52
N SER A 29 3.13 -6.67 -3.52
CA SER A 29 3.26 -8.00 -2.91
C SER A 29 2.06 -8.32 -2.01
N GLY A 30 1.36 -9.41 -2.34
CA GLY A 30 0.31 -9.98 -1.48
C GLY A 30 0.85 -10.51 -0.15
N GLY A 31 2.06 -11.06 -0.14
CA GLY A 31 2.74 -11.51 1.07
C GLY A 31 2.98 -10.36 2.05
N HIS A 32 3.54 -9.24 1.58
CA HIS A 32 3.73 -8.07 2.42
C HIS A 32 2.38 -7.52 2.93
N SER A 33 1.35 -7.46 2.08
CA SER A 33 0.01 -7.05 2.53
C SER A 33 -0.51 -7.93 3.65
N ASN A 34 -0.41 -9.26 3.50
CA ASN A 34 -0.84 -10.21 4.53
C ASN A 34 -0.07 -9.98 5.84
N TRP A 35 1.26 -10.04 5.79
CA TRP A 35 2.13 -9.86 6.96
C TRP A 35 1.86 -8.53 7.68
N TYR A 36 1.86 -7.40 6.98
CA TYR A 36 1.68 -6.12 7.67
C TYR A 36 0.30 -5.95 8.29
N THR A 37 -0.75 -6.46 7.64
CA THR A 37 -2.10 -6.37 8.21
C THR A 37 -2.30 -7.23 9.46
N HIS A 38 -1.57 -8.35 9.57
CA HIS A 38 -1.59 -9.21 10.76
C HIS A 38 -0.71 -8.69 11.90
N TYR A 39 0.50 -8.26 11.58
CA TYR A 39 1.51 -7.95 12.59
C TYR A 39 1.57 -6.47 12.96
N GLY A 40 1.05 -5.57 12.11
CA GLY A 40 0.98 -4.14 12.41
C GLY A 40 0.40 -3.81 13.81
N PRO A 41 -0.71 -4.43 14.23
CA PRO A 41 -1.27 -4.20 15.57
C PRO A 41 -0.30 -4.48 16.73
N ASN A 42 0.65 -5.41 16.58
CA ASN A 42 1.65 -5.71 17.61
C ASN A 42 2.60 -4.52 17.84
N TYR A 43 2.68 -3.61 16.86
CA TYR A 43 3.44 -2.37 16.91
C TYR A 43 2.53 -1.14 17.09
N GLY A 44 1.26 -1.33 17.43
CA GLY A 44 0.27 -0.26 17.57
C GLY A 44 -0.18 0.35 16.23
N ILE A 45 0.15 -0.29 15.10
CA ILE A 45 -0.25 0.16 13.77
C ILE A 45 -1.58 -0.49 13.39
N TYR A 46 -2.60 0.32 13.18
CA TYR A 46 -3.92 -0.12 12.74
C TYR A 46 -4.28 0.52 11.42
N PHE A 47 -4.88 -0.27 10.53
CA PHE A 47 -5.11 0.15 9.14
C PHE A 47 -6.50 0.75 8.96
N SER A 48 -6.58 1.84 8.21
CA SER A 48 -7.83 2.31 7.61
C SER A 48 -8.21 1.38 6.46
N LYS A 49 -7.23 1.11 5.58
CA LYS A 49 -7.34 0.26 4.40
C LYS A 49 -5.99 -0.42 4.12
N ALA A 50 -5.98 -1.67 3.70
CA ALA A 50 -4.84 -2.27 3.04
C ALA A 50 -5.25 -2.87 1.70
N ILE A 51 -4.42 -2.64 0.69
CA ILE A 51 -4.73 -2.90 -0.72
C ILE A 51 -3.55 -3.68 -1.31
N SER A 52 -3.78 -4.95 -1.64
CA SER A 52 -2.87 -5.77 -2.41
C SER A 52 -3.28 -5.77 -3.88
N PHE A 53 -2.55 -5.04 -4.72
CA PHE A 53 -2.91 -4.77 -6.11
C PHE A 53 -2.06 -5.51 -7.16
N GLY A 54 -1.08 -6.31 -6.71
CA GLY A 54 -0.35 -7.26 -7.58
C GLY A 54 0.34 -6.62 -8.78
N ASN A 55 0.09 -7.20 -9.95
CA ASN A 55 0.75 -6.85 -11.21
C ASN A 55 0.37 -5.47 -11.77
N ALA A 56 -0.55 -4.76 -11.12
CA ALA A 56 -0.97 -3.41 -11.50
C ALA A 56 -1.53 -3.32 -12.93
N TYR A 57 -2.18 -4.37 -13.46
CA TYR A 57 -2.61 -4.38 -14.86
C TYR A 57 -3.65 -3.30 -15.17
N VAL A 58 -4.73 -3.23 -14.38
CA VAL A 58 -5.83 -2.27 -14.55
C VAL A 58 -5.59 -1.00 -13.75
N LEU A 59 -5.45 -1.13 -12.42
CA LEU A 59 -5.15 -0.03 -11.50
C LEU A 59 -3.71 -0.13 -11.02
N ASP A 60 -3.06 1.00 -10.81
CA ASP A 60 -1.68 1.08 -10.32
C ASP A 60 -1.52 1.94 -9.05
N SER A 61 -0.28 2.08 -8.60
CA SER A 61 0.07 2.83 -7.39
C SER A 61 -0.46 4.28 -7.37
N THR A 62 -0.56 4.92 -8.54
CA THR A 62 -1.00 6.31 -8.66
C THR A 62 -2.51 6.45 -8.51
N ASP A 63 -3.29 5.47 -8.96
CA ASP A 63 -4.75 5.46 -8.79
C ASP A 63 -5.13 5.32 -7.32
N PHE A 64 -4.44 4.43 -6.59
CA PHE A 64 -4.67 4.28 -5.15
C PHE A 64 -4.21 5.50 -4.35
N LEU A 65 -3.16 6.20 -4.78
CA LEU A 65 -2.75 7.46 -4.16
C LEU A 65 -3.80 8.56 -4.34
N GLU A 66 -4.39 8.69 -5.53
CA GLU A 66 -5.47 9.66 -5.78
C GLU A 66 -6.65 9.42 -4.84
N TYR A 67 -7.06 8.16 -4.71
CA TYR A 67 -8.12 7.76 -3.80
C TYR A 67 -7.78 8.06 -2.33
N LEU A 68 -6.60 7.66 -1.86
CA LEU A 68 -6.20 7.82 -0.46
C LEU A 68 -5.87 9.27 -0.08
N ALA A 69 -5.51 10.11 -1.06
CA ALA A 69 -5.28 11.54 -0.86
C ALA A 69 -6.49 12.21 -0.21
N ILE A 70 -7.70 11.86 -0.65
CA ILE A 70 -8.95 12.47 -0.20
C ILE A 70 -9.70 11.63 0.84
N ASP A 71 -9.28 10.40 1.13
CA ASP A 71 -9.94 9.53 2.09
C ASP A 71 -9.85 10.07 3.53
N PRO A 72 -10.95 10.48 4.18
CA PRO A 72 -10.91 11.08 5.51
C PRO A 72 -10.47 10.11 6.61
N GLU A 73 -10.54 8.80 6.36
CA GLU A 73 -10.15 7.77 7.32
C GLU A 73 -8.64 7.53 7.35
N THR A 74 -7.95 7.96 6.28
CA THR A 74 -6.52 7.75 6.09
C THR A 74 -5.75 9.01 6.45
N ARG A 75 -4.86 8.90 7.43
CA ARG A 75 -3.95 9.98 7.85
C ARG A 75 -2.50 9.76 7.41
N ILE A 76 -2.09 8.50 7.22
CA ILE A 76 -0.74 8.12 6.79
C ILE A 76 -0.89 7.10 5.66
N ILE A 77 -0.12 7.25 4.59
CA ILE A 77 -0.11 6.33 3.45
C ILE A 77 1.25 5.64 3.40
N CYS A 78 1.25 4.33 3.52
CA CYS A 78 2.43 3.49 3.36
C CYS A 78 2.34 2.69 2.05
N MET A 79 3.44 2.57 1.31
CA MET A 79 3.46 1.87 0.04
C MET A 79 4.65 0.93 -0.08
N TYR A 80 4.41 -0.29 -0.56
CA TYR A 80 5.45 -1.22 -1.00
C TYR A 80 5.37 -1.40 -2.51
N LEU A 81 6.40 -0.94 -3.22
CA LEU A 81 6.44 -0.91 -4.68
C LEU A 81 7.65 -1.68 -5.22
N GLU A 82 7.38 -2.64 -6.07
CA GLU A 82 8.36 -3.40 -6.86
C GLU A 82 8.68 -2.67 -8.16
N GLY A 83 7.66 -2.10 -8.83
CA GLY A 83 7.76 -1.33 -10.05
C GLY A 83 6.75 -0.19 -10.09
N VAL A 84 7.01 0.80 -10.96
CA VAL A 84 6.12 1.96 -11.14
C VAL A 84 5.99 2.21 -12.64
N LYS A 85 4.77 2.24 -13.16
CA LYS A 85 4.50 2.50 -14.59
C LYS A 85 4.83 3.95 -14.97
N ASP A 86 4.28 4.92 -14.24
CA ASP A 86 4.58 6.34 -14.40
C ASP A 86 5.21 6.93 -13.13
N GLY A 87 6.54 6.87 -13.06
CA GLY A 87 7.30 7.42 -11.94
C GLY A 87 7.18 8.93 -11.79
N ARG A 88 6.95 9.68 -12.88
CA ARG A 88 6.82 11.15 -12.80
C ARG A 88 5.48 11.53 -12.21
N LYS A 89 4.40 10.86 -12.60
CA LYS A 89 3.07 11.03 -11.99
C LYS A 89 3.11 10.69 -10.50
N LEU A 90 3.72 9.55 -10.14
CA LEU A 90 3.89 9.14 -8.75
C LEU A 90 4.59 10.23 -7.93
N LEU A 91 5.74 10.73 -8.38
CA LEU A 91 6.50 11.75 -7.65
C LEU A 91 5.72 13.06 -7.48
N ARG A 92 4.96 13.50 -8.50
CA ARG A 92 4.10 14.69 -8.40
C ARG A 92 3.02 14.49 -7.35
N GLN A 93 2.32 13.36 -7.38
CA GLN A 93 1.25 13.06 -6.42
C GLN A 93 1.79 12.97 -5.00
N VAL A 94 2.87 12.23 -4.80
CA VAL A 94 3.53 12.12 -3.48
C VAL A 94 3.89 13.50 -2.95
N ARG A 95 4.46 14.37 -3.78
CA ARG A 95 4.82 15.74 -3.36
C ARG A 95 3.62 16.56 -2.89
N GLU A 96 2.49 16.48 -3.59
CA GLU A 96 1.29 17.23 -3.21
C GLU A 96 0.60 16.63 -1.98
N ILE A 97 0.43 15.31 -1.95
CA ILE A 97 -0.23 14.60 -0.84
C ILE A 97 0.56 14.78 0.46
N ASN A 98 1.89 14.71 0.40
CA ASN A 98 2.78 14.80 1.56
C ASN A 98 2.74 16.18 2.25
N ARG A 99 2.11 17.20 1.65
CA ARG A 99 1.83 18.48 2.31
C ARG A 99 0.78 18.37 3.42
N VAL A 100 -0.05 17.33 3.37
CA VAL A 100 -1.21 17.15 4.27
C VAL A 100 -1.18 15.79 4.96
N LYS A 101 -0.81 14.73 4.25
CA LYS A 101 -0.77 13.35 4.75
C LYS A 101 0.60 12.74 4.48
N PRO A 102 1.34 12.29 5.50
CA PRO A 102 2.62 11.63 5.29
C PRO A 102 2.52 10.44 4.33
N VAL A 103 3.40 10.40 3.33
CA VAL A 103 3.54 9.26 2.42
C VAL A 103 4.91 8.60 2.64
N ILE A 104 4.89 7.31 3.01
CA ILE A 104 6.09 6.50 3.27
C ILE A 104 6.18 5.44 2.19
N LEU A 105 7.28 5.43 1.43
CA LEU A 105 7.45 4.55 0.28
C LEU A 105 8.64 3.62 0.50
N TRP A 106 8.38 2.32 0.44
CA TRP A 106 9.38 1.28 0.38
C TRP A 106 9.50 0.77 -1.05
N LYS A 107 10.56 1.23 -1.75
CA LYS A 107 10.89 0.76 -3.09
C LYS A 107 11.76 -0.49 -3.00
N ALA A 108 11.26 -1.60 -3.53
CA ALA A 108 12.04 -2.82 -3.72
C ALA A 108 12.87 -2.74 -5.01
N GLY A 109 13.87 -3.62 -5.14
CA GLY A 109 14.66 -3.75 -6.37
C GLY A 109 15.55 -2.54 -6.70
N LEU A 110 16.12 -1.89 -5.69
CA LEU A 110 17.04 -0.75 -5.87
C LEU A 110 18.47 -1.16 -6.28
N THR A 111 18.81 -2.44 -6.16
CA THR A 111 20.09 -3.00 -6.64
C THR A 111 19.87 -3.78 -7.93
N ASP A 112 20.90 -3.97 -8.76
CA ASP A 112 20.76 -4.73 -10.01
C ASP A 112 20.23 -6.15 -9.78
N LEU A 113 20.72 -6.82 -8.73
CA LEU A 113 20.22 -8.15 -8.36
C LEU A 113 18.77 -8.08 -7.88
N GLY A 114 18.43 -7.09 -7.07
CA GLY A 114 17.06 -6.90 -6.60
C GLY A 114 16.10 -6.56 -7.72
N ALA A 115 16.52 -5.75 -8.70
CA ALA A 115 15.75 -5.39 -9.88
C ALA A 115 15.42 -6.63 -10.72
N ARG A 116 16.40 -7.51 -10.94
CA ARG A 116 16.17 -8.80 -11.62
C ARG A 116 15.23 -9.71 -10.82
N ALA A 117 15.38 -9.75 -9.49
CA ALA A 117 14.49 -10.55 -8.65
C ALA A 117 13.03 -10.08 -8.74
N VAL A 118 12.77 -8.77 -8.62
CA VAL A 118 11.40 -8.25 -8.74
C VAL A 118 10.84 -8.41 -10.16
N ALA A 119 11.66 -8.30 -11.21
CA ALA A 119 11.21 -8.51 -12.59
C ALA A 119 10.79 -9.95 -12.90
N SER A 120 11.20 -10.93 -12.08
CA SER A 120 10.70 -12.31 -12.20
C SER A 120 9.38 -12.56 -11.46
N HIS A 121 8.99 -11.61 -10.60
CA HIS A 121 7.81 -11.69 -9.74
C HIS A 121 6.56 -11.07 -10.38
N THR A 122 6.75 -10.23 -11.41
CA THR A 122 5.70 -9.54 -12.19
C THR A 122 6.02 -9.61 -13.67
#